data_AF-A0A7J6JMZ1-F1
#
_entry.id   AF-A0A7J6JMZ1-F1
#
_cell.length_a   1.000
_cell.length_b   1.000
_cell.length_c   1.000
_cell.angle_alpha   90.00
_cell.angle_beta   90.00
_cell.angle_gamma   90.00
#
_symmetry.space_group_name_H-M   'P 1'
#
loop_
_entity.id
_entity.type
_entity.pdbx_description
1 polymer ?
#
loop_
_entity_poly.entity_id
_entity_poly.type
_entity_poly.pdbx_seq_one_letter_code
_entity_poly.pdbx_strand_id
1 'polypeptide(L)'
;MRPSLMRMASASIPKGLGNTPMALLPPIPLYRRLLRAHRKYLPTEMRLLGDEYIKAEFRAHRTVDNPAHLIGFLTEWQLYAQKVEGDQWKGDKIDPVKIAKMSDEQIGQLYELMQAIKDRSKQQGEGEEES
;
A
#
# COMPACT_ATOMS: atom_id res chain seq x y z
N MET A 1 -47.03 0.48 -27.38
CA MET A 1 -45.68 0.96 -26.97
C MET A 1 -44.86 -0.25 -26.58
N ARG A 2 -43.74 -0.50 -27.25
CA ARG A 2 -42.90 -1.70 -27.06
C ARG A 2 -41.84 -1.41 -25.98
N PRO A 3 -41.75 -2.17 -24.88
CA PRO A 3 -40.61 -2.05 -23.97
C PRO A 3 -39.40 -2.80 -24.54
N SER A 4 -38.30 -2.08 -24.70
CA SER A 4 -37.01 -2.60 -25.15
C SER A 4 -36.32 -3.33 -23.99
N LEU A 5 -35.97 -4.60 -24.19
CA LEU A 5 -35.17 -5.39 -23.27
C LEU A 5 -33.69 -4.97 -23.41
N MET A 6 -33.15 -4.20 -22.46
CA MET A 6 -31.71 -4.02 -22.34
C MET A 6 -31.08 -5.28 -21.73
N ARG A 7 -30.37 -6.04 -22.58
CA ARG A 7 -29.53 -7.17 -22.21
C ARG A 7 -28.21 -6.63 -21.63
N MET A 8 -28.04 -6.67 -20.32
CA MET A 8 -26.75 -6.44 -19.68
C MET A 8 -25.89 -7.70 -19.84
N ALA A 9 -24.81 -7.62 -20.61
CA ALA A 9 -23.81 -8.68 -20.67
C ALA A 9 -23.00 -8.68 -19.37
N SER A 10 -23.06 -9.77 -18.62
CA SER A 10 -22.16 -10.04 -17.50
C SER A 10 -20.84 -10.59 -18.07
N ALA A 11 -19.77 -9.81 -17.99
CA ALA A 11 -18.44 -10.29 -18.30
C ALA A 11 -17.88 -11.01 -17.07
N SER A 12 -17.90 -12.35 -17.09
CA SER A 12 -17.16 -13.18 -16.16
C SER A 12 -15.65 -13.00 -16.43
N ILE A 13 -14.95 -12.30 -15.55
CA ILE A 13 -13.48 -12.19 -15.62
C ILE A 13 -12.90 -13.56 -15.21
N PRO A 14 -12.10 -14.23 -16.07
CA PRO A 14 -11.42 -15.44 -15.67
C PRO A 14 -10.39 -15.12 -14.59
N LYS A 15 -10.39 -15.96 -13.55
CA LYS A 15 -9.50 -15.91 -12.39
C LYS A 15 -8.10 -16.34 -12.83
N GLY A 16 -7.32 -15.38 -13.32
CA GLY A 16 -5.89 -15.51 -13.55
C GLY A 16 -5.22 -14.20 -13.15
N LEU A 17 -4.48 -14.21 -12.04
CA LEU A 17 -3.51 -13.17 -11.70
C LEU A 17 -2.36 -13.26 -12.71
N GLY A 18 -2.62 -12.90 -13.97
CA GLY A 18 -1.59 -12.58 -14.93
C GLY A 18 -1.31 -11.09 -14.81
N ASN A 19 -0.04 -10.72 -14.70
CA ASN A 19 0.46 -9.35 -14.78
C ASN A 19 -0.07 -8.69 -16.06
N THR A 20 -1.27 -8.14 -16.00
CA THR A 20 -1.74 -7.19 -16.99
C THR A 20 -0.85 -5.96 -16.82
N PRO A 21 -0.22 -5.44 -17.88
CA PRO A 21 0.46 -4.17 -17.80
C PRO A 21 -0.61 -3.14 -17.45
N MET A 22 -0.73 -2.84 -16.16
CA MET A 22 -1.74 -1.93 -15.70
C MET A 22 -1.38 -0.56 -16.24
N ALA A 23 -2.30 0.03 -17.00
CA ALA A 23 -2.23 1.43 -17.33
C ALA A 23 -2.03 2.21 -16.03
N LEU A 24 -0.91 2.95 -15.95
CA LEU A 24 -0.61 3.76 -14.79
C LEU A 24 -1.71 4.80 -14.61
N LEU A 25 -2.28 4.85 -13.41
CA LEU A 25 -3.26 5.85 -13.07
C LEU A 25 -2.58 7.23 -13.03
N PRO A 26 -3.23 8.28 -13.55
CA PRO A 26 -2.77 9.64 -13.35
C PRO A 26 -2.69 9.99 -11.85
N PRO A 27 -1.91 11.01 -11.45
CA PRO A 27 -1.64 11.31 -10.04
C PRO A 27 -2.90 11.53 -9.19
N ILE A 28 -3.87 12.33 -9.66
CA ILE A 28 -5.08 12.67 -8.88
C ILE A 28 -6.02 11.46 -8.71
N PRO A 29 -6.31 10.66 -9.75
CA PRO A 29 -6.99 9.37 -9.60
C PRO A 29 -6.29 8.43 -8.61
N LEU A 30 -4.96 8.27 -8.71
CA LEU A 30 -4.20 7.38 -7.83
C LEU A 30 -4.25 7.84 -6.37
N TYR A 31 -4.04 9.13 -6.12
CA TYR A 31 -4.16 9.75 -4.79
C TYR A 31 -5.52 9.46 -4.15
N ARG A 32 -6.62 9.63 -4.91
CA ARG A 32 -7.97 9.35 -4.40
C ARG A 32 -8.20 7.86 -4.14
N ARG A 33 -7.62 6.97 -4.96
CA ARG A 33 -7.71 5.52 -4.76
C ARG A 33 -7.01 5.11 -3.46
N LEU A 34 -5.81 5.61 -3.21
CA LEU A 34 -5.04 5.31 -2.00
C LEU A 34 -5.81 5.66 -0.72
N LEU A 35 -6.34 6.88 -0.63
CA LEU A 35 -7.12 7.30 0.55
C LEU A 35 -8.40 6.48 0.74
N ARG A 36 -9.01 5.99 -0.34
CA ARG A 36 -10.15 5.07 -0.25
C ARG A 36 -9.73 3.67 0.21
N ALA A 37 -8.59 3.19 -0.27
CA ALA A 37 -8.02 1.91 0.16
C ALA A 37 -7.71 1.94 1.66
N HIS A 38 -7.05 2.99 2.14
CA HIS A 38 -6.79 3.17 3.57
C HIS A 38 -8.06 3.12 4.44
N ARG A 39 -9.11 3.86 4.03
CA ARG A 39 -10.40 3.86 4.75
C ARG A 39 -11.09 2.50 4.80
N LYS A 40 -10.90 1.68 3.76
CA LYS A 40 -11.62 0.41 3.61
C LYS A 40 -10.87 -0.77 4.21
N TYR A 41 -9.54 -0.76 4.16
CA TYR A 41 -8.72 -1.95 4.43
C TYR A 41 -7.76 -1.81 5.61
N LEU A 42 -7.50 -0.59 6.10
CA LEU A 42 -6.57 -0.37 7.22
C LEU A 42 -7.29 -0.07 8.55
N PRO A 43 -6.76 -0.54 9.68
CA PRO A 43 -7.15 -0.08 11.02
C PRO A 43 -6.96 1.43 11.18
N THR A 44 -7.69 2.03 12.13
CA THR A 44 -7.73 3.48 12.33
C THR A 44 -6.35 4.10 12.55
N GLU A 45 -5.52 3.49 13.39
CA GLU A 45 -4.20 4.00 13.76
C GLU A 45 -3.27 4.01 12.54
N MET A 46 -3.27 2.92 11.76
CA MET A 46 -2.47 2.80 10.55
C MET A 46 -2.93 3.76 9.46
N ARG A 47 -4.25 3.97 9.33
CA ARG A 47 -4.82 4.93 8.39
C ARG A 47 -4.39 6.36 8.70
N LEU A 48 -4.38 6.78 9.96
CA LEU A 48 -4.00 8.14 10.34
C LEU A 48 -2.56 8.45 9.90
N LEU A 49 -1.63 7.54 10.23
CA LEU A 49 -0.24 7.66 9.81
C LEU A 49 -0.09 7.63 8.28
N GLY A 50 -0.76 6.67 7.63
CA GLY A 50 -0.66 6.49 6.18
C GLY A 50 -1.26 7.65 5.38
N ASP A 51 -2.41 8.21 5.80
CA ASP A 51 -3.06 9.32 5.11
C ASP A 51 -2.19 10.59 5.15
N GLU A 52 -1.51 10.86 6.26
CA GLU A 52 -0.56 11.98 6.36
C GLU A 52 0.66 11.77 5.46
N TYR A 53 1.20 10.55 5.44
CA TYR A 53 2.33 10.22 4.57
C TYR A 53 1.98 10.36 3.08
N ILE A 54 0.83 9.84 2.62
CA ILE A 54 0.39 10.01 1.23
C ILE A 54 0.31 11.49 0.85
N LYS A 55 -0.30 12.32 1.71
CA LYS A 55 -0.44 13.76 1.44
C LYS A 55 0.92 14.43 1.29
N ALA A 56 1.85 14.13 2.21
CA ALA A 56 3.20 14.69 2.18
C ALA A 56 3.93 14.30 0.89
N GLU A 57 3.93 13.01 0.56
CA GLU A 57 4.63 12.47 -0.61
C GLU A 57 4.08 13.02 -1.94
N PHE A 58 2.76 13.02 -2.13
CA PHE A 58 2.16 13.59 -3.34
C PHE A 58 2.38 15.10 -3.46
N ARG A 59 2.47 15.81 -2.32
CA ARG A 59 2.79 17.24 -2.32
C ARG A 59 4.24 17.49 -2.70
N ALA A 60 5.17 16.71 -2.15
CA ALA A 60 6.59 16.78 -2.47
C ALA A 60 6.86 16.45 -3.95
N HIS A 61 6.07 15.53 -4.54
CA HIS A 61 6.24 15.09 -5.93
C HIS A 61 5.48 15.94 -6.96
N ARG A 62 4.87 17.07 -6.58
CA ARG A 62 4.08 17.91 -7.49
C ARG A 62 4.91 18.56 -8.62
N THR A 63 6.19 18.81 -8.38
CA THR A 63 7.09 19.55 -9.28
C THR A 63 8.25 18.68 -9.79
N VAL A 64 8.03 17.37 -9.92
CA VAL A 64 9.05 16.47 -10.47
C VAL A 64 9.10 16.64 -11.99
N ASP A 65 10.24 17.07 -12.48
CA ASP A 65 10.46 17.33 -13.91
C ASP A 65 10.89 16.06 -14.69
N ASN A 66 11.54 15.10 -14.01
CA ASN A 66 12.01 13.88 -14.66
C ASN A 66 10.85 12.88 -14.84
N PRO A 67 10.44 12.57 -16.08
CA PRO A 67 9.33 11.65 -16.34
C PRO A 67 9.60 10.23 -15.82
N ALA A 68 10.85 9.77 -15.80
CA ALA A 68 11.18 8.43 -15.27
C ALA A 68 10.92 8.34 -13.76
N HIS A 69 11.22 9.41 -13.01
CA HIS A 69 10.95 9.46 -11.57
C HIS A 69 9.44 9.49 -11.31
N LEU A 70 8.68 10.26 -12.10
CA LEU A 70 7.22 10.28 -11.99
C LEU A 70 6.59 8.91 -12.29
N ILE A 71 7.08 8.22 -13.33
CA ILE A 71 6.64 6.86 -13.67
C ILE A 71 6.94 5.89 -12.52
N GLY A 72 8.16 5.92 -11.98
CA GLY A 72 8.54 5.10 -10.83
C GLY A 72 7.64 5.37 -9.61
N PHE A 73 7.42 6.64 -9.28
CA PHE A 73 6.54 7.07 -8.20
C PHE A 73 5.12 6.51 -8.37
N LEU A 74 4.50 6.72 -9.53
CA LEU A 74 3.14 6.25 -9.79
C LEU A 74 3.05 4.72 -9.77
N THR A 75 4.09 4.02 -10.26
CA THR A 75 4.15 2.56 -10.27
C THR A 75 4.15 2.00 -8.84
N GLU A 76 5.06 2.49 -7.99
CA GLU A 76 5.17 2.02 -6.60
C GLU A 76 3.89 2.28 -5.80
N TRP A 77 3.31 3.47 -5.93
CA TRP A 77 2.05 3.80 -5.26
C TRP A 77 0.87 2.99 -5.76
N GLN A 78 0.83 2.64 -7.04
CA GLN A 78 -0.20 1.78 -7.60
C GLN A 78 -0.07 0.33 -7.11
N LEU A 79 1.16 -0.20 -7.02
CA LEU A 79 1.43 -1.52 -6.44
C LEU A 79 1.07 -1.55 -4.95
N TYR A 80 1.42 -0.50 -4.21
CA TYR A 80 1.04 -0.37 -2.81
C TYR A 80 -0.48 -0.39 -2.63
N ALA A 81 -1.24 0.38 -3.43
CA ALA A 81 -2.70 0.39 -3.36
C ALA A 81 -3.29 -1.02 -3.56
N GLN A 82 -2.76 -1.80 -4.51
CA GLN A 82 -3.20 -3.18 -4.73
C GLN A 82 -2.91 -4.10 -3.54
N LYS A 83 -1.73 -3.97 -2.93
CA LYS A 83 -1.36 -4.74 -1.74
C LYS A 83 -2.31 -4.46 -0.57
N VAL A 84 -2.65 -3.19 -0.36
CA VAL A 84 -3.63 -2.78 0.67
C VAL A 84 -5.02 -3.35 0.35
N GLU A 85 -5.48 -3.23 -0.89
CA GLU A 85 -6.80 -3.71 -1.33
C GLU A 85 -6.94 -5.24 -1.29
N GLY A 86 -5.83 -5.98 -1.48
CA GLY A 86 -5.78 -7.44 -1.47
C GLY A 86 -5.52 -8.06 -0.10
N ASP A 87 -5.39 -7.25 0.96
CA ASP A 87 -4.93 -7.66 2.31
C ASP A 87 -3.58 -8.41 2.31
N GLN A 88 -2.81 -8.27 1.22
CA GLN A 88 -1.52 -8.95 1.02
C GLN A 88 -0.36 -8.30 1.77
N TRP A 89 -0.63 -7.17 2.42
CA TRP A 89 0.38 -6.42 3.19
C TRP A 89 0.67 -7.09 4.55
N LYS A 90 -0.26 -7.88 5.10
CA LYS A 90 -0.08 -8.56 6.39
C LYS A 90 0.85 -9.76 6.23
N GLY A 91 1.94 -9.77 7.00
CA GLY A 91 2.91 -10.86 6.96
C GLY A 91 3.82 -10.87 5.72
N ASP A 92 3.71 -9.86 4.85
CA ASP A 92 4.65 -9.67 3.75
C ASP A 92 6.05 -9.42 4.30
N LYS A 93 7.06 -10.06 3.70
CA LYS A 93 8.45 -9.93 4.13
C LYS A 93 9.13 -8.85 3.30
N ILE A 94 10.05 -8.12 3.93
CA ILE A 94 10.89 -7.18 3.19
C ILE A 94 11.74 -7.98 2.21
N ASP A 95 11.67 -7.58 0.94
CA ASP A 95 12.47 -8.18 -0.14
C ASP A 95 13.97 -8.10 0.21
N PRO A 96 14.71 -9.23 0.22
CA PRO A 96 16.14 -9.24 0.47
C PRO A 96 16.93 -8.28 -0.42
N VAL A 97 16.48 -8.06 -1.67
CA VAL A 97 17.12 -7.12 -2.60
C VAL A 97 16.97 -5.68 -2.12
N LYS A 98 15.86 -5.34 -1.44
CA LYS A 98 15.68 -4.01 -0.84
C LYS A 98 16.60 -3.84 0.37
N ILE A 99 16.74 -4.86 1.21
CA ILE A 99 17.66 -4.83 2.36
C ILE A 99 19.11 -4.62 1.90
N ALA A 100 19.54 -5.34 0.86
CA ALA A 100 20.90 -5.20 0.32
C ALA A 100 21.21 -3.82 -0.27
N LYS A 101 20.19 -3.00 -0.58
CA LYS A 101 20.33 -1.63 -1.09
C LYS A 101 20.24 -0.56 0.00
N MET A 102 19.91 -0.93 1.23
CA MET A 102 19.85 0.01 2.35
C MET A 102 21.26 0.40 2.80
N SER A 103 21.39 1.64 3.28
CA SER A 103 22.59 2.08 3.99
C SER A 103 22.68 1.43 5.38
N ASP A 104 23.88 1.41 5.96
CA ASP A 104 24.11 0.88 7.31
C ASP A 104 23.23 1.58 8.36
N GLU A 105 23.01 2.90 8.22
CA GLU A 105 22.14 3.67 9.10
C GLU A 105 20.67 3.20 8.99
N GLN A 106 20.16 3.01 7.77
CA GLN A 106 18.80 2.51 7.56
C GLN A 106 18.63 1.09 8.10
N ILE A 107 19.64 0.25 7.98
CA ILE A 107 19.65 -1.10 8.56
C ILE A 107 19.62 -1.03 10.09
N GLY A 108 20.40 -0.13 10.68
CA GLY A 108 20.40 0.15 12.13
C GLY A 108 19.01 0.56 12.63
N GLN A 109 18.39 1.55 11.99
CA GLN A 109 17.04 2.02 12.32
C GLN A 109 15.99 0.90 12.20
N LEU A 110 16.07 0.09 11.15
CA LEU A 110 15.16 -1.04 10.97
C LEU A 110 15.33 -2.10 12.08
N TYR A 111 16.57 -2.34 12.51
CA TYR A 111 16.85 -3.25 13.62
C TYR A 111 16.31 -2.73 14.96
N GLU A 112 16.51 -1.44 15.26
CA GLU A 112 15.95 -0.80 16.45
C GLU A 112 14.43 -0.90 16.49
N LEU A 113 13.77 -0.63 15.36
CA LEU A 113 12.32 -0.78 15.23
C LEU A 113 11.87 -2.23 15.50
N MET A 114 12.58 -3.22 14.95
CA MET A 114 12.29 -4.63 15.20
C MET A 114 12.38 -4.98 16.68
N GLN A 115 13.41 -4.49 17.38
CA GLN A 115 13.60 -4.76 18.80
C GLN A 115 12.50 -4.10 19.64
N ALA A 116 12.15 -2.84 19.36
CA ALA A 116 11.06 -2.14 20.05
C ALA A 116 9.70 -2.86 19.91
N ILE A 117 9.40 -3.41 18.72
CA ILE A 117 8.18 -4.20 18.50
C ILE A 117 8.19 -5.50 19.31
N LYS A 118 9.33 -6.22 19.36
CA LYS A 118 9.47 -7.45 20.15
C LYS A 118 9.30 -7.19 21.63
N ASP A 119 9.93 -6.14 22.16
CA ASP A 119 9.85 -5.82 23.58
C ASP A 119 8.42 -5.46 24.00
N ARG A 120 7.70 -4.70 23.16
CA ARG A 120 6.27 -4.43 23.38
C ARG A 120 5.43 -5.71 23.38
N SER A 121 5.71 -6.66 22.49
CA SER A 121 4.98 -7.93 22.43
C SER A 121 5.16 -8.80 23.68
N LYS A 122 6.37 -8.79 24.27
CA LYS A 122 6.66 -9.49 25.53
C LYS A 122 5.90 -8.89 26.70
N GLN A 123 5.91 -7.55 26.82
CA GLN A 123 5.20 -6.82 27.87
C GLN A 123 3.68 -7.05 27.83
N GLN A 124 3.10 -7.27 26.65
CA GLN A 124 1.68 -7.58 26.50
C GLN A 124 1.35 -9.04 26.87
N GLY A 125 2.26 -9.99 26.62
CA GLY A 125 2.07 -11.39 27.00
C GLY A 125 2.22 -11.65 28.51
N GLU A 126 3.10 -10.92 29.19
CA GLU A 126 3.30 -11.06 30.65
C GLU A 126 2.11 -10.53 31.47
N GLY A 127 1.30 -9.60 30.93
CA GLY A 127 0.13 -9.05 31.63
C GLY A 127 -1.15 -9.90 31.54
N GLU A 128 -1.22 -10.87 30.63
CA GLU A 128 -2.38 -11.77 30.48
C GLU A 128 -2.28 -13.03 31.37
N GLU A 129 -1.09 -13.38 31.85
CA GLU A 129 -0.90 -14.52 32.78
C GLU A 129 -1.16 -14.17 34.26
N GLU A 130 -1.30 -12.87 34.58
CA GLU A 130 -1.48 -12.37 35.95
C GLU A 130 -2.91 -11.91 36.28
N SER A 131 -3.89 -12.14 35.39
CA SER A 131 -5.32 -11.78 35.58
C SER A 131 -6.28 -12.97 35.60
#